data_AF-A0A9E5K4N5-F1
#
_entry.id   AF-A0A9E5K4N5-F1
#
_cell.length_a   1.000
_cell.length_b   1.000
_cell.length_c   1.000
_cell.angle_alpha   90.00
_cell.angle_beta   90.00
_cell.angle_gamma   90.00
#
_symmetry.space_group_name_H-M   'P 1'
#
loop_
_entity.id
_entity.type
_entity.pdbx_description
1 polymer ?
#
loop_
_entity_poly.entity_id
_entity_poly.type
_entity_poly.pdbx_seq_one_letter_code
_entity_poly.pdbx_strand_id
1 'polypeptide(L)'
;MKRLLGLVFVFGLLGTFTLLSGCSSEKAPTKKAEPLNQEAIAKNEQTVLASFEKEMVLIPAGKFKMGPPERTHDVTITKPFYMGKYEVTQKQWEMIMQNNPSFTKGEVLPVTNVSWFDCQEFVTKLNEKMLGGFGVKKSCPRRQL
;
A
#
# COMPACT_ATOMS: atom_id res chain seq x y z
N MET A 1 -60.63 2.92 6.17
CA MET A 1 -61.42 1.74 6.58
C MET A 1 -60.44 0.66 7.03
N LYS A 2 -59.98 0.73 8.30
CA LYS A 2 -60.49 0.02 9.50
C LYS A 2 -60.17 -1.49 9.51
N ARG A 3 -59.07 -1.87 10.18
CA ARG A 3 -58.86 -3.02 11.10
C ARG A 3 -57.54 -2.69 11.85
N LEU A 4 -57.42 -2.22 13.10
CA LEU A 4 -58.01 -2.55 14.40
C LEU A 4 -57.80 -4.02 14.81
N LEU A 5 -56.81 -4.32 15.67
CA LEU A 5 -56.94 -4.78 17.07
C LEU A 5 -55.68 -5.54 17.56
N GLY A 6 -55.27 -5.28 18.81
CA GLY A 6 -54.24 -6.02 19.57
C GLY A 6 -53.22 -5.05 20.20
N LEU A 7 -53.52 -4.29 21.27
CA LEU A 7 -53.92 -4.64 22.65
C LEU A 7 -52.78 -5.24 23.50
N VAL A 8 -52.11 -4.33 24.24
CA VAL A 8 -51.64 -4.40 25.64
C VAL A 8 -50.54 -5.41 26.02
N PHE A 9 -49.38 -4.89 26.44
CA PHE A 9 -48.64 -5.42 27.60
C PHE A 9 -47.93 -4.29 28.38
N VAL A 10 -48.67 -3.78 29.37
CA VAL A 10 -48.25 -3.43 30.75
C VAL A 10 -46.86 -2.79 30.96
N PHE A 11 -46.89 -1.49 31.27
CA PHE A 11 -45.84 -0.77 31.99
C PHE A 11 -45.66 -1.35 33.40
N GLY A 12 -44.51 -1.98 33.65
CA GLY A 12 -44.07 -2.45 34.95
C GLY A 12 -43.16 -1.44 35.62
N LEU A 13 -43.64 -0.93 36.76
CA LEU A 13 -43.01 -0.01 37.70
C LEU A 13 -41.76 -0.59 38.40
N LEU A 14 -40.99 0.35 38.98
CA LEU A 14 -39.98 0.22 40.05
C LEU A 14 -38.55 -0.21 39.67
N GLY A 15 -37.66 0.77 39.72
CA GLY A 15 -36.21 0.58 39.73
C GLY A 15 -35.48 1.85 40.11
N THR A 16 -35.73 2.38 41.30
CA THR A 16 -34.90 3.42 41.92
C THR A 16 -33.52 2.84 42.18
N PHE A 17 -32.58 3.07 41.27
CA PHE A 17 -31.17 2.76 41.53
C PHE A 17 -30.48 4.04 42.00
N THR A 18 -30.21 4.04 43.30
CA THR A 18 -29.55 5.09 44.08
C THR A 18 -28.17 5.43 43.57
N LEU A 19 -27.91 6.74 43.51
CA LEU A 19 -26.58 7.35 43.43
C LEU A 19 -25.69 6.86 44.58
N LEU A 20 -24.46 6.44 44.28
CA LEU A 20 -23.32 6.62 45.17
C LEU A 20 -21.99 6.46 44.43
N SER A 21 -21.14 7.44 44.68
CA SER A 21 -19.68 7.40 44.65
C SER A 21 -18.99 7.33 43.29
N GLY A 22 -18.48 8.50 42.91
CA GLY A 22 -17.48 8.62 41.87
C GLY A 22 -16.23 7.81 42.20
N CYS A 23 -15.73 7.13 41.17
CA CYS A 23 -14.31 6.85 41.04
C CYS A 23 -13.81 7.79 39.94
N SER A 24 -13.19 8.88 40.36
CA SER A 24 -12.40 9.74 39.49
C SER A 24 -11.18 8.94 39.06
N SER A 25 -11.28 8.26 37.91
CA SER A 25 -10.13 7.83 37.14
C SER A 25 -10.10 8.74 35.93
N GLU A 26 -9.19 9.70 35.98
CA GLU A 26 -8.83 10.59 34.89
C GLU A 26 -8.43 9.71 33.70
N LYS A 27 -9.35 9.52 32.75
CA LYS A 27 -9.04 8.91 31.47
C LYS A 27 -8.00 9.80 30.82
N ALA A 28 -6.80 9.24 30.64
CA ALA A 28 -5.78 9.74 29.74
C ALA A 28 -6.41 10.22 28.43
N PRO A 29 -5.91 11.31 27.81
CA PRO A 29 -6.49 11.89 26.61
C PRO A 29 -6.47 10.86 25.49
N THR A 30 -7.60 10.18 25.29
CA THR A 30 -7.88 9.43 24.10
C THR A 30 -8.02 10.46 22.98
N LYS A 31 -6.97 10.61 22.18
CA LYS A 31 -7.09 11.24 20.86
C LYS A 31 -8.25 10.52 20.17
N LYS A 32 -9.38 11.21 19.98
CA LYS A 32 -10.41 10.79 19.03
C LYS A 32 -9.68 10.51 17.73
N ALA A 33 -9.64 9.26 17.29
CA ALA A 33 -9.35 8.94 15.92
C ALA A 33 -10.47 9.59 15.10
N GLU A 34 -10.14 10.69 14.44
CA GLU A 34 -10.96 11.32 13.42
C GLU A 34 -11.31 10.24 12.38
N PRO A 35 -12.60 10.06 12.02
CA PRO A 35 -12.96 9.02 11.08
C PRO A 35 -12.25 9.32 9.76
N LEU A 36 -11.30 8.45 9.40
CA LEU A 36 -10.59 8.44 8.13
C LEU A 36 -11.63 8.50 7.01
N ASN A 37 -11.74 9.68 6.38
CA ASN A 37 -12.60 9.89 5.23
C ASN A 37 -12.12 9.00 4.07
N GLN A 38 -12.89 7.96 3.76
CA GLN A 38 -12.60 6.98 2.73
C GLN A 38 -12.39 7.61 1.34
N GLU A 39 -13.03 8.75 1.07
CA GLU A 39 -12.88 9.47 -0.20
C GLU A 39 -11.49 10.11 -0.36
N ALA A 40 -10.86 10.52 0.73
CA ALA A 40 -9.52 11.09 0.70
C ALA A 40 -8.45 10.01 0.46
N ILE A 41 -8.67 8.80 0.98
CA ILE A 41 -7.78 7.65 0.79
C ILE A 41 -7.81 7.20 -0.67
N ALA A 42 -9.00 7.07 -1.27
CA ALA A 42 -9.15 6.70 -2.67
C ALA A 42 -8.51 7.72 -3.63
N LYS A 43 -8.63 9.02 -3.32
CA LYS A 43 -7.96 10.09 -4.09
C LYS A 43 -6.44 10.04 -3.97
N ASN A 44 -5.91 9.77 -2.78
CA ASN A 44 -4.48 9.62 -2.56
C ASN A 44 -3.94 8.37 -3.28
N GLU A 45 -4.68 7.27 -3.24
CA GLU A 45 -4.35 6.04 -3.96
C GLU A 45 -4.23 6.27 -5.46
N GLN A 46 -5.25 6.87 -6.07
CA GLN A 46 -5.22 7.18 -7.50
C GLN A 46 -4.08 8.12 -7.89
N THR A 47 -3.72 9.06 -7.00
CA THR A 47 -2.61 10.00 -7.24
C THR A 47 -1.27 9.28 -7.28
N VAL A 48 -1.05 8.29 -6.41
CA VAL A 48 0.19 7.51 -6.38
C VAL A 48 0.24 6.51 -7.53
N LEU A 49 -0.89 5.90 -7.91
CA LEU A 49 -0.95 5.06 -9.11
C LEU A 49 -0.62 5.90 -10.36
N ALA A 50 -1.18 7.10 -10.49
CA ALA A 50 -0.82 8.03 -11.56
C ALA A 50 0.66 8.47 -11.52
N SER A 51 1.28 8.52 -10.32
CA SER A 51 2.72 8.80 -10.20
C SER A 51 3.58 7.73 -10.85
N PHE A 52 3.20 6.45 -10.69
CA PHE A 52 3.91 5.34 -11.33
C PHE A 52 3.84 5.44 -12.85
N GLU A 53 2.66 5.66 -13.45
CA GLU A 53 2.55 5.75 -14.92
C GLU A 53 3.37 6.91 -15.51
N LYS A 54 3.37 8.06 -14.84
CA LYS A 54 4.06 9.26 -15.31
C LYS A 54 5.59 9.14 -15.24
N GLU A 55 6.12 8.36 -14.30
CA GLU A 55 7.55 8.26 -14.01
C GLU A 55 8.25 7.08 -14.69
N MET A 56 7.54 6.35 -15.57
CA MET A 56 8.13 5.27 -16.37
C MET A 56 8.79 5.81 -17.64
N VAL A 57 9.99 5.33 -17.94
CA VAL A 57 10.77 5.68 -19.13
C VAL A 57 10.83 4.48 -20.06
N LEU A 58 10.56 4.71 -21.36
CA LEU A 58 10.69 3.68 -22.39
C LEU A 58 12.16 3.41 -22.70
N ILE A 59 12.58 2.17 -22.46
CA ILE A 59 13.88 1.67 -22.90
C ILE A 59 13.69 0.98 -24.25
N PRO A 60 14.30 1.50 -25.34
CA PRO A 60 14.14 0.92 -26.66
C PRO A 60 14.84 -0.44 -26.76
N ALA A 61 14.40 -1.25 -27.72
CA ALA A 61 15.13 -2.44 -28.12
C ALA A 61 16.50 -2.06 -28.69
N GLY A 62 17.53 -2.85 -28.40
CA GLY A 62 18.89 -2.50 -28.77
C GLY A 62 19.93 -3.46 -28.23
N LYS A 63 21.20 -3.18 -28.53
CA LYS A 63 22.35 -3.93 -28.04
C LYS A 63 23.26 -3.02 -27.25
N PHE A 64 23.72 -3.47 -26.10
CA PHE A 64 24.70 -2.76 -25.29
C PHE A 64 25.68 -3.72 -24.64
N LYS A 65 26.85 -3.19 -24.29
CA LYS A 65 27.91 -3.92 -23.59
C LYS A 65 27.68 -3.82 -22.08
N MET A 66 27.61 -4.94 -21.39
CA MET A 66 27.40 -5.00 -19.93
C MET A 66 28.58 -5.67 -19.24
N GLY A 67 28.96 -5.13 -18.08
CA GLY A 67 30.05 -5.65 -17.24
C GLY A 67 31.29 -4.75 -17.25
N PRO A 68 32.30 -5.10 -16.42
CA PRO A 68 33.56 -4.38 -16.38
C PRO A 68 34.39 -4.61 -17.67
N PRO A 69 35.39 -3.77 -17.98
CA PRO A 69 36.18 -3.86 -19.21
C PRO A 69 36.75 -5.26 -19.49
N GLU A 70 37.20 -5.95 -18.43
CA GLU A 70 37.80 -7.30 -18.52
C GLU A 70 36.79 -8.44 -18.74
N ARG A 71 35.50 -8.21 -18.45
CA ARG A 71 34.43 -9.23 -18.56
C ARG A 71 33.17 -8.65 -19.18
N THR A 72 33.36 -7.90 -20.25
CA THR A 72 32.25 -7.31 -21.00
C THR A 72 31.58 -8.36 -21.86
N HIS A 73 30.25 -8.39 -21.86
CA HIS A 73 29.46 -9.23 -22.75
C HIS A 73 28.35 -8.41 -23.43
N ASP A 74 27.96 -8.82 -24.63
CA ASP A 74 26.91 -8.16 -25.38
C ASP A 74 25.53 -8.62 -24.88
N VAL A 75 24.69 -7.66 -24.50
CA VAL A 75 23.29 -7.89 -24.10
C VAL A 75 22.39 -7.34 -25.18
N THR A 76 21.46 -8.16 -25.67
CA THR A 76 20.44 -7.76 -26.66
C THR A 76 19.08 -7.67 -25.99
N ILE A 77 18.51 -6.47 -25.97
CA ILE A 77 17.11 -6.21 -25.60
C ILE A 77 16.26 -6.42 -26.85
N THR A 78 15.49 -7.50 -26.89
CA THR A 78 14.69 -7.88 -28.08
C THR A 78 13.38 -7.13 -28.21
N LYS A 79 12.81 -6.67 -27.10
CA LYS A 79 11.56 -5.91 -27.05
C LYS A 79 11.75 -4.68 -26.16
N PRO A 80 11.21 -3.51 -26.56
CA PRO A 80 11.24 -2.34 -25.70
C PRO A 80 10.42 -2.63 -24.43
N PHE A 81 10.82 -2.02 -23.33
CA PHE A 81 10.10 -2.13 -22.05
C PHE A 81 10.21 -0.82 -21.28
N TYR A 82 9.28 -0.62 -20.35
CA TYR A 82 9.30 0.56 -19.48
C TYR A 82 10.05 0.26 -18.18
N MET A 83 10.82 1.23 -17.69
CA MET A 83 11.53 1.18 -16.42
C MET A 83 11.23 2.44 -15.60
N GLY A 84 11.06 2.29 -14.29
CA GLY A 84 10.88 3.44 -13.40
C GLY A 84 12.10 4.35 -13.45
N LYS A 85 11.89 5.67 -13.57
CA LYS A 85 12.95 6.67 -13.53
C LYS A 85 13.65 6.72 -12.17
N TYR A 86 12.90 6.43 -11.11
CA TYR A 86 13.34 6.45 -9.72
C TYR A 86 13.07 5.11 -9.05
N GLU A 87 13.76 4.88 -7.94
CA GLU A 87 13.48 3.77 -7.04
C GLU A 87 12.11 3.96 -6.37
N VAL A 88 11.48 2.85 -6.00
CA VAL A 88 10.19 2.88 -5.31
C VAL A 88 10.35 3.58 -3.96
N THR A 89 9.58 4.64 -3.75
CA THR A 89 9.62 5.44 -2.52
C THR A 89 8.90 4.74 -1.37
N GLN A 90 9.24 5.10 -0.14
CA GLN A 90 8.57 4.54 1.05
C GLN A 90 7.07 4.83 1.06
N LYS A 91 6.66 6.03 0.60
CA LYS A 91 5.24 6.39 0.48
C LYS A 91 4.50 5.49 -0.51
N GLN A 92 5.10 5.26 -1.67
CA GLN A 92 4.58 4.35 -2.69
C GLN A 92 4.46 2.91 -2.16
N TRP A 93 5.49 2.45 -1.45
CA TRP A 93 5.49 1.12 -0.84
C TRP A 93 4.40 0.96 0.22
N GLU A 94 4.33 1.89 1.19
CA GLU A 94 3.35 1.89 2.28
C GLU A 94 1.91 1.86 1.77
N MET A 95 1.64 2.56 0.67
CA MET A 95 0.29 2.58 0.10
C MET A 95 -0.16 1.22 -0.43
N ILE A 96 0.76 0.44 -1.01
CA ILE A 96 0.46 -0.87 -1.59
C ILE A 96 0.55 -1.98 -0.52
N MET A 97 1.60 -1.94 0.29
CA MET A 97 1.96 -3.01 1.23
C MET A 97 1.45 -2.77 2.66
N GLN A 98 0.98 -1.55 2.97
CA GLN A 98 0.46 -1.14 4.29
C GLN A 98 1.48 -1.30 5.43
N ASN A 99 2.77 -1.36 5.11
CA ASN A 99 3.88 -1.43 6.05
C ASN A 99 5.10 -0.66 5.51
N ASN A 100 6.15 -0.51 6.33
CA ASN A 100 7.43 0.05 5.87
C ASN A 100 8.61 -0.60 6.60
N PRO A 101 9.40 -1.45 5.89
CA PRO A 101 10.53 -2.15 6.48
C PRO A 101 11.82 -1.32 6.59
N SER A 102 11.84 -0.10 6.02
CA SER A 102 13.03 0.76 5.97
C SER A 102 13.46 1.20 7.36
N PHE A 103 14.77 1.19 7.63
CA PHE A 103 15.30 1.67 8.91
C PHE A 103 15.18 3.20 9.03
N THR A 104 15.67 3.92 8.02
CA THR A 104 15.54 5.38 7.92
C THR A 104 14.19 5.72 7.31
N LYS A 105 13.40 6.55 8.00
CA LYS A 105 12.05 6.93 7.57
C LYS A 105 12.04 8.23 6.77
N GLY A 106 11.31 8.25 5.67
CA GLY A 106 11.03 9.45 4.89
C GLY A 106 10.20 9.15 3.65
N GLU A 107 9.15 9.93 3.39
CA GLU A 107 8.17 9.65 2.32
C GLU A 107 8.80 9.52 0.93
N VAL A 108 9.79 10.37 0.62
CA VAL A 108 10.46 10.46 -0.69
C VAL A 108 11.71 9.59 -0.76
N LEU A 109 12.11 8.98 0.36
CA LEU A 109 13.28 8.09 0.39
C LEU A 109 12.95 6.76 -0.29
N PRO A 110 13.93 6.08 -0.89
CA PRO A 110 13.73 4.74 -1.40
C PRO A 110 13.39 3.78 -0.26
N VAL A 111 12.52 2.82 -0.55
CA VAL A 111 12.28 1.70 0.36
C VAL A 111 13.53 0.83 0.44
N THR A 112 13.91 0.46 1.65
CA THR A 112 15.08 -0.37 1.92
C THR A 112 14.69 -1.53 2.83
N ASN A 113 15.58 -2.53 2.96
CA ASN A 113 15.34 -3.73 3.78
C ASN A 113 14.14 -4.58 3.31
N VAL A 114 14.01 -4.73 1.99
CA VAL A 114 13.00 -5.59 1.34
C VAL A 114 13.67 -6.82 0.73
N SER A 115 13.03 -7.98 0.86
CA SER A 115 13.48 -9.20 0.20
C SER A 115 12.99 -9.26 -1.24
N TRP A 116 13.57 -10.16 -2.04
CA TRP A 116 13.11 -10.39 -3.41
C TRP A 116 11.64 -10.85 -3.45
N PHE A 117 11.20 -11.63 -2.46
CA PHE A 117 9.81 -12.10 -2.36
C PHE A 117 8.86 -10.95 -2.06
N ASP A 118 9.24 -10.03 -1.17
CA ASP A 118 8.45 -8.83 -0.87
C ASP A 118 8.27 -7.97 -2.13
N CYS A 119 9.31 -7.85 -2.97
CA CYS A 119 9.21 -7.15 -4.24
C CYS A 119 8.24 -7.82 -5.23
N GLN A 120 8.15 -9.16 -5.24
CA GLN A 120 7.17 -9.85 -6.07
C GLN A 120 5.75 -9.64 -5.57
N GLU A 121 5.55 -9.67 -4.25
CA GLU A 121 4.27 -9.40 -3.62
C GLU A 121 3.81 -7.97 -3.92
N PHE A 122 4.71 -6.99 -3.77
CA PHE A 122 4.46 -5.60 -4.10
C PHE A 122 3.98 -5.45 -5.54
N VAL A 123 4.68 -6.06 -6.51
CA VAL A 123 4.28 -5.99 -7.94
C VAL A 123 2.94 -6.69 -8.19
N THR A 124 2.65 -7.78 -7.47
CA THR A 124 1.36 -8.49 -7.59
C THR A 124 0.21 -7.59 -7.15
N LYS A 125 0.32 -7.00 -5.96
CA LYS A 125 -0.66 -6.04 -5.42
C LYS A 125 -0.77 -4.76 -6.27
N LEU A 126 0.35 -4.30 -6.83
CA LEU A 126 0.35 -3.16 -7.75
C LEU A 126 -0.42 -3.47 -9.03
N ASN A 127 -0.22 -4.66 -9.62
CA ASN A 127 -0.93 -5.08 -10.83
C ASN A 127 -2.44 -5.24 -10.60
N GLU A 128 -2.85 -5.74 -9.43
CA GLU A 128 -4.27 -5.82 -9.03
C GLU A 128 -4.93 -4.43 -9.00
N LYS A 129 -4.19 -3.41 -8.58
CA LYS A 129 -4.67 -2.03 -8.49
C LYS A 129 -4.59 -1.26 -9.81
N MET A 130 -3.58 -1.52 -10.64
CA MET A 130 -3.29 -0.72 -11.84
C MET A 130 -3.79 -1.30 -13.17
N LEU A 131 -4.49 -2.43 -13.21
CA LEU A 131 -4.89 -3.08 -14.48
C LEU A 131 -3.72 -3.17 -15.52
N GLY A 132 -2.49 -3.29 -15.01
CA GLY A 132 -1.24 -3.19 -15.76
C GLY A 132 -0.35 -4.42 -15.55
N GLY A 133 0.56 -4.66 -16.49
CA GLY A 133 1.47 -5.81 -16.47
C GLY A 133 2.88 -5.47 -15.98
N PHE A 134 3.03 -5.01 -14.74
CA PHE A 134 4.36 -4.80 -14.13
C PHE A 134 4.98 -6.13 -13.71
N GLY A 135 6.32 -6.24 -13.76
CA GLY A 135 7.02 -7.49 -13.46
C GLY A 135 8.47 -7.26 -13.06
N VAL A 136 8.92 -7.97 -12.02
CA VAL A 136 10.35 -8.05 -11.68
C VAL A 136 10.99 -9.14 -12.54
N LYS A 137 11.95 -8.78 -13.40
CA LYS A 137 12.76 -9.79 -14.11
C LYS A 137 13.83 -10.33 -13.15
N LYS A 138 13.92 -11.66 -13.00
CA LYS A 138 15.07 -12.26 -12.33
C LYS A 138 16.33 -11.81 -13.07
N SER A 139 17.25 -11.16 -12.38
CA SER A 139 18.64 -11.13 -12.83
C SER A 139 19.06 -12.59 -12.98
N CYS A 140 19.58 -12.92 -14.17
CA CYS A 140 20.09 -14.23 -14.54
C CYS A 140 20.68 -14.96 -13.32
N PRO A 141 20.26 -16.20 -13.00
CA PRO A 141 20.93 -16.98 -11.97
C PRO A 141 22.39 -17.03 -12.37
N ARG A 142 23.25 -16.43 -11.54
CA ARG A 142 24.70 -16.55 -11.66
C ARG A 142 24.95 -18.06 -11.81
N ARG A 143 25.34 -18.51 -13.00
CA ARG A 143 25.78 -19.88 -13.25
C ARG A 143 26.98 -20.04 -12.32
N GLN A 144 26.74 -20.57 -11.12
CA GLN A 144 27.79 -21.08 -10.26
C GLN A 144 28.39 -22.22 -11.07
N LEU A 145 29.54 -21.92 -11.68
CA LEU A 145 30.51 -22.92 -12.06
C LEU A 145 31.15 -23.46 -10.78
#